data_AF-A0A7G2C0K6-F1
#
_entry.id   AF-A0A7G2C0K6-F1
#
_cell.length_a   1.000
_cell.length_b   1.000
_cell.length_c   1.000
_cell.angle_alpha   90.00
_cell.angle_beta   90.00
_cell.angle_gamma   90.00
#
_symmetry.space_group_name_H-M   'P 1'
#
loop_
_entity.id
_entity.type
_entity.pdbx_description
1 polymer ?
#
loop_
_entity_poly.entity_id
_entity_poly.type
_entity_poly.pdbx_seq_one_letter_code
_entity_poly.pdbx_strand_id
1 'polypeptide(L)'
;MREKNYKSSQQRPLGRGPLSANPVETPHEGFGVPTAKSESAKATMNAMRDVDVVHPAGQQLNRNYDWESKGVNPTQHRFGAHSDKGQSAQEALATSGETQLIPRIMKDYDSISKAELGKSKPYGFDNPEEWDPKAVSRKQKTPEPSVDQLLSSWTVDPNRAGEDVTLDATGSSRARMLQNRKAEDNRQISSKFSGQGGMGVTYTEDAHGRTVIQTDVMGDEATAPQLVNPSHYVSLGVQSKYFAGGRDLEGIRALCHKCGFGMSDGQIDEVFNANAKNGLCGIEQFKNAATAKGYI
;
A
#
# COMPACT_ATOMS: atom_id res chain seq x y z
N MET A 1 114.07 -7.74 -12.94
CA MET A 1 113.15 -6.77 -13.61
C MET A 1 112.87 -7.06 -15.09
N ARG A 2 113.68 -7.83 -15.83
CA ARG A 2 113.47 -8.07 -17.28
C ARG A 2 112.17 -8.81 -17.63
N GLU A 3 111.71 -9.72 -16.78
CA GLU A 3 110.53 -10.55 -17.08
C GLU A 3 109.19 -9.80 -17.03
N LYS A 4 109.15 -8.62 -16.37
CA LYS A 4 107.95 -7.76 -16.32
C LYS A 4 107.62 -7.10 -17.67
N ASN A 5 108.56 -7.14 -18.63
CA ASN A 5 108.37 -6.58 -19.97
C ASN A 5 107.72 -7.57 -20.94
N TYR A 6 107.58 -8.85 -20.58
CA TYR A 6 106.91 -9.82 -21.44
C TYR A 6 105.39 -9.61 -21.42
N LYS A 7 104.76 -9.60 -22.61
CA LYS A 7 103.30 -9.50 -22.77
C LYS A 7 102.55 -10.58 -21.99
N SER A 8 103.12 -11.79 -21.89
CA SER A 8 102.54 -12.89 -21.11
C SER A 8 102.44 -12.56 -19.62
N SER A 9 103.47 -11.93 -19.05
CA SER A 9 103.48 -11.50 -17.65
C SER A 9 102.45 -10.40 -17.36
N GLN A 10 102.23 -9.50 -18.33
CA GLN A 10 101.25 -8.42 -18.21
C GLN A 10 99.79 -8.90 -18.41
N GLN A 11 99.56 -9.86 -19.30
CA GLN A 11 98.23 -10.39 -19.60
C GLN A 11 97.76 -11.48 -18.63
N ARG A 12 98.70 -12.20 -17.99
CA ARG A 12 98.40 -13.34 -17.12
C ARG A 12 99.17 -13.28 -15.79
N PRO A 13 99.02 -12.21 -14.99
CA PRO A 13 99.63 -12.17 -13.66
C PRO A 13 98.99 -13.24 -12.77
N LEU A 14 99.79 -14.05 -12.09
CA LEU A 14 99.28 -15.10 -11.21
C LEU A 14 98.54 -14.47 -10.02
N GLY A 15 97.26 -14.84 -9.83
CA GLY A 15 96.44 -14.38 -8.71
C GLY A 15 95.88 -12.96 -8.84
N ARG A 16 96.04 -12.28 -9.99
CA ARG A 16 95.42 -10.98 -10.28
C ARG A 16 94.83 -10.96 -11.68
N GLY A 17 93.81 -10.13 -11.90
CA GLY A 17 93.35 -9.83 -13.26
C GLY A 17 94.39 -9.03 -14.04
N PRO A 18 94.41 -9.10 -15.38
CA PRO A 18 95.20 -8.19 -16.19
C PRO A 18 94.81 -6.74 -15.87
N LEU A 19 95.80 -5.86 -15.72
CA LEU A 19 95.57 -4.43 -15.54
C LEU A 19 94.93 -3.88 -16.82
N SER A 20 93.80 -3.19 -16.71
CA SER A 20 93.20 -2.51 -17.84
C SER A 20 94.13 -1.39 -18.33
N ALA A 21 94.17 -1.17 -19.64
CA ALA A 21 94.96 -0.07 -20.23
C ALA A 21 94.49 1.30 -19.72
N ASN A 22 93.21 1.40 -19.36
CA ASN A 22 92.60 2.59 -18.78
C ASN A 22 92.17 2.27 -17.34
N PRO A 23 92.87 2.78 -16.32
CA PRO A 23 92.43 2.60 -14.94
C PRO A 23 91.11 3.36 -14.75
N VAL A 24 90.04 2.62 -14.46
CA VAL A 24 88.76 3.21 -14.09
C VAL A 24 88.79 3.43 -12.58
N GLU A 25 88.57 4.66 -12.14
CA GLU A 25 88.40 4.96 -10.72
C GLU A 25 87.16 4.20 -10.20
N THR A 26 87.37 3.23 -9.31
CA THR A 26 86.29 2.50 -8.66
C THR A 26 85.57 3.45 -7.70
N PRO A 27 84.28 3.76 -7.93
CA PRO A 27 83.52 4.59 -7.00
C PRO A 27 83.39 3.86 -5.66
N HIS A 28 83.50 4.59 -4.56
CA HIS A 28 83.31 4.04 -3.21
C HIS A 28 81.91 3.41 -3.01
N GLU A 29 80.92 3.86 -3.79
CA GLU A 29 79.52 3.44 -3.68
C GLU A 29 79.14 2.29 -4.63
N GLY A 30 80.12 1.69 -5.30
CA GLY A 30 79.92 0.62 -6.27
C GLY A 30 79.63 1.14 -7.68
N PHE A 31 79.38 0.21 -8.62
CA PHE A 31 79.07 0.53 -10.00
C PHE A 31 77.56 0.56 -10.22
N GLY A 32 77.05 1.61 -10.87
CA GLY A 32 75.63 1.78 -11.22
C GLY A 32 75.12 3.18 -10.93
N VAL A 33 73.92 3.50 -11.42
CA VAL A 33 73.22 4.75 -11.07
C VAL A 33 72.45 4.49 -9.77
N PRO A 34 72.76 5.16 -8.65
CA PRO A 34 72.00 4.99 -7.43
C PRO A 34 70.58 5.52 -7.65
N THR A 35 69.58 4.63 -7.55
CA THR A 35 68.18 5.05 -7.50
C THR A 35 67.83 5.39 -6.06
N ALA A 36 67.12 6.50 -5.86
CA ALA A 36 66.55 6.81 -4.56
C ALA A 36 65.66 5.63 -4.13
N LYS A 37 65.81 5.16 -2.89
CA LYS A 37 64.97 4.10 -2.34
C LYS A 37 63.52 4.55 -2.51
N SER A 38 62.74 3.82 -3.33
CA SER A 38 61.35 4.16 -3.59
C SER A 38 60.60 4.25 -2.28
N GLU A 39 59.64 5.18 -2.21
CA GLU A 39 58.74 5.24 -1.07
C GLU A 39 58.15 3.85 -0.82
N SER A 40 58.23 3.42 0.43
CA SER A 40 57.77 2.10 0.83
C SER A 40 56.33 1.92 0.36
N ALA A 41 56.03 0.83 -0.35
CA ALA A 41 54.65 0.47 -0.70
C ALA A 41 53.71 0.44 0.53
N LYS A 42 54.29 0.33 1.74
CA LYS A 42 53.59 0.43 3.01
C LYS A 42 53.05 1.83 3.31
N ALA A 43 53.69 2.90 2.80
CA ALA A 43 53.21 4.27 2.93
C ALA A 43 52.00 4.53 2.02
N THR A 44 52.05 4.06 0.78
CA THR A 44 50.92 4.14 -0.16
C THR A 44 49.74 3.28 0.27
N MET A 45 49.96 2.08 0.81
CA MET A 45 48.87 1.24 1.33
C MET A 45 48.26 1.75 2.65
N ASN A 46 48.99 2.54 3.44
CA ASN A 46 48.51 3.06 4.73
C ASN A 46 48.16 4.55 4.69
N ALA A 47 47.73 5.08 3.55
CA ALA A 47 47.26 6.46 3.41
C ALA A 47 45.96 6.78 4.20
N MET A 48 45.46 5.85 5.03
CA MET A 48 44.26 6.01 5.86
C MET A 48 44.50 6.70 7.21
N ARG A 49 45.73 7.11 7.53
CA ARG A 49 45.99 7.90 8.74
C ARG A 49 45.60 9.35 8.46
N ASP A 50 44.60 9.83 9.19
CA ASP A 50 44.09 11.20 9.19
C ASP A 50 43.08 11.54 8.09
N VAL A 51 42.11 10.65 7.87
CA VAL A 51 40.81 11.14 7.36
C VAL A 51 40.08 11.76 8.55
N ASP A 52 40.08 13.08 8.63
CA ASP A 52 39.17 13.82 9.52
C ASP A 52 37.74 13.41 9.14
N VAL A 53 37.17 12.49 9.92
CA VAL A 53 35.82 12.02 9.71
C VAL A 53 34.89 13.16 10.11
N VAL A 54 34.49 13.97 9.12
CA VAL A 54 33.63 15.15 9.27
C VAL A 54 32.35 14.84 10.07
N HIS A 55 31.87 13.59 9.99
CA HIS A 55 30.72 13.09 10.75
C HIS A 55 31.02 11.70 11.33
N PRO A 56 31.39 11.58 12.61
CA PRO A 56 31.68 10.29 13.22
C PRO A 56 30.44 9.40 13.20
N ALA A 57 30.66 8.09 13.02
CA ALA A 57 29.58 7.12 13.00
C ALA A 57 28.74 7.20 14.29
N GLY A 58 27.42 7.32 14.14
CA GLY A 58 26.48 7.41 15.26
C GLY A 58 26.07 8.83 15.66
N GLN A 59 26.67 9.88 15.09
CA GLN A 59 26.17 11.25 15.24
C GLN A 59 25.16 11.58 14.14
N GLN A 60 24.03 12.17 14.53
CA GLN A 60 23.08 12.76 13.58
C GLN A 60 23.60 14.13 13.12
N LEU A 61 23.32 14.48 11.86
CA LEU A 61 23.70 15.77 11.30
C LEU A 61 22.91 16.89 11.99
N ASN A 62 23.62 17.81 12.64
CA ASN A 62 23.00 19.03 13.15
C ASN A 62 22.73 20.00 12.00
N ARG A 63 21.47 20.44 11.86
CA ARG A 63 21.02 21.36 10.81
C ARG A 63 20.86 22.81 11.27
N ASN A 64 21.24 23.11 12.51
CA ASN A 64 21.15 24.45 13.12
C ASN A 64 19.72 25.05 13.02
N TYR A 65 18.69 24.22 13.23
CA TYR A 65 17.32 24.70 13.33
C TYR A 65 17.14 25.51 14.62
N ASP A 66 16.48 26.66 14.51
CA ASP A 66 16.11 27.50 15.65
C ASP A 66 14.82 26.98 16.30
N TRP A 67 14.97 25.94 17.13
CA TRP A 67 13.88 25.31 17.86
C TRP A 67 13.25 26.22 18.92
N GLU A 68 14.02 27.19 19.45
CA GLU A 68 13.56 28.16 20.45
C GLU A 68 12.53 29.12 19.86
N SER A 69 12.76 29.60 18.63
CA SER A 69 11.79 30.45 17.92
C SER A 69 10.42 29.79 17.72
N LYS A 70 10.36 28.45 17.71
CA LYS A 70 9.13 27.67 17.57
C LYS A 70 8.56 27.20 18.89
N GLY A 71 9.25 27.42 20.01
CA GLY A 71 8.85 26.91 21.33
C GLY A 71 8.77 25.38 21.39
N VAL A 72 9.49 24.68 20.50
CA VAL A 72 9.44 23.22 20.38
C VAL A 72 10.72 22.63 20.97
N ASN A 73 10.60 21.79 22.00
CA ASN A 73 11.75 21.00 22.46
C ASN A 73 11.86 19.71 21.62
N PRO A 74 12.91 19.54 20.78
CA PRO A 74 13.01 18.41 19.86
C PRO A 74 13.11 17.05 20.56
N THR A 75 13.50 17.01 21.84
CA THR A 75 13.61 15.76 22.62
C THR A 75 12.30 15.33 23.28
N GLN A 76 11.40 16.28 23.55
CA GLN A 76 10.16 16.04 24.30
C GLN A 76 8.90 16.18 23.45
N HIS A 77 8.96 16.97 22.39
CA HIS A 77 7.82 17.21 21.52
C HIS A 77 7.52 15.97 20.68
N ARG A 78 6.29 15.48 20.75
CA ARG A 78 5.81 14.41 19.88
C ARG A 78 5.45 15.00 18.52
N PHE A 79 6.28 14.75 17.52
CA PHE A 79 6.02 15.16 16.16
C PHE A 79 4.89 14.34 15.51
N GLY A 80 4.17 14.96 14.57
CA GLY A 80 3.02 14.39 13.87
C GLY A 80 1.73 15.17 14.15
N ALA A 81 0.71 14.94 13.33
CA ALA A 81 -0.60 15.55 13.55
C ALA A 81 -1.21 15.00 14.85
N HIS A 82 -1.55 15.88 15.78
CA HIS A 82 -2.41 15.51 16.89
C HIS A 82 -3.82 15.35 16.34
N SER A 83 -4.37 14.13 16.38
CA SER A 83 -5.82 13.99 16.33
C SER A 83 -6.30 14.46 17.69
N ASP A 84 -7.03 15.58 17.70
CA ASP A 84 -7.86 15.90 18.85
C ASP A 84 -8.68 14.65 19.17
N LYS A 85 -8.79 14.32 20.46
CA LYS A 85 -9.65 13.22 20.89
C LYS A 85 -11.04 13.55 20.38
N GLY A 86 -11.46 12.87 19.31
CA GLY A 86 -12.76 13.08 18.71
C GLY A 86 -13.85 12.96 19.78
N GLN A 87 -14.98 13.63 19.54
CA GLN A 87 -16.15 13.53 20.42
C GLN A 87 -16.35 12.09 20.83
N SER A 88 -16.37 11.85 22.14
CA SER A 88 -16.44 10.50 22.66
C SER A 88 -17.72 9.84 22.12
N ALA A 89 -17.67 8.54 21.82
CA ALA A 89 -18.88 7.83 21.38
C ALA A 89 -20.04 8.02 22.38
N GLN A 90 -19.72 8.24 23.65
CA GLN A 90 -20.68 8.57 24.70
C GLN A 90 -21.36 9.92 24.47
N GLU A 91 -20.63 10.94 24.02
CA GLU A 91 -21.18 12.27 23.69
C GLU A 91 -22.05 12.22 22.43
N ALA A 92 -21.68 11.42 21.43
CA ALA A 92 -22.52 11.19 20.25
C ALA A 92 -23.80 10.40 20.57
N LEU A 93 -23.75 9.48 21.54
CA LEU A 93 -24.89 8.69 21.98
C LEU A 93 -25.79 9.45 22.98
N ALA A 94 -25.21 10.35 23.78
CA ALA A 94 -25.93 11.22 24.69
C ALA A 94 -26.54 12.41 23.93
N THR A 95 -27.47 12.12 23.01
CA THR A 95 -28.40 13.14 22.53
C THR A 95 -29.43 13.41 23.63
N SER A 96 -29.01 14.06 24.71
CA SER A 96 -29.94 14.71 25.62
C SER A 96 -30.52 15.89 24.85
N GLY A 97 -31.58 15.63 24.07
CA GLY A 97 -32.29 16.69 23.37
C GLY A 97 -32.71 17.75 24.37
N GLU A 98 -32.28 18.99 24.14
CA GLU A 98 -32.80 20.14 24.86
C GLU A 98 -34.33 20.08 24.83
N THR A 99 -34.98 20.25 25.98
CA THR A 99 -36.43 20.28 26.05
C THR A 99 -36.94 21.45 25.22
N GLN A 100 -37.45 21.16 24.02
CA GLN A 100 -38.04 22.18 23.18
C GLN A 100 -39.37 22.62 23.78
N LEU A 101 -39.51 23.91 24.04
CA LEU A 101 -40.79 24.50 24.43
C LEU A 101 -41.70 24.48 23.20
N ILE A 102 -42.69 23.58 23.20
CA ILE A 102 -43.68 23.45 22.13
C ILE A 102 -44.94 24.23 22.52
N PRO A 103 -45.51 25.07 21.62
CA PRO A 103 -46.77 25.75 21.86
C PRO A 103 -47.90 24.76 22.16
N ARG A 104 -48.77 25.11 23.11
CA ARG A 104 -49.88 24.24 23.54
C ARG A 104 -50.78 23.79 22.38
N ILE A 105 -51.10 24.69 21.45
CA ILE A 105 -51.94 24.39 20.28
C ILE A 105 -51.31 23.28 19.41
N MET A 106 -49.98 23.28 19.25
CA MET A 106 -49.29 22.23 18.50
C MET A 106 -49.35 20.89 19.24
N LYS A 107 -49.23 20.90 20.57
CA LYS A 107 -49.38 19.69 21.39
C LYS A 107 -50.79 19.10 21.31
N ASP A 108 -51.80 19.96 21.39
CA ASP A 108 -53.21 19.56 21.30
C ASP A 108 -53.51 19.01 19.89
N TYR A 109 -53.03 19.66 18.82
CA TYR A 109 -53.13 19.16 17.45
C TYR A 109 -52.42 17.81 17.26
N ASP A 110 -51.21 17.66 17.79
CA ASP A 110 -50.43 16.42 17.73
C ASP A 110 -51.17 15.27 18.41
N SER A 111 -51.82 15.53 19.55
CA SER A 111 -52.57 14.52 20.29
C SER A 111 -53.76 13.94 19.51
N ILE A 112 -54.33 14.72 18.59
CA ILE A 112 -55.46 14.30 17.76
C ILE A 112 -54.97 13.69 16.43
N SER A 113 -53.93 14.28 15.85
CA SER A 113 -53.47 13.93 14.51
C SER A 113 -52.55 12.71 14.47
N LYS A 114 -51.71 12.51 15.49
CA LYS A 114 -50.73 11.41 15.53
C LYS A 114 -51.38 10.12 16.01
N ALA A 115 -51.25 9.06 15.22
CA ALA A 115 -51.64 7.72 15.63
C ALA A 115 -50.57 7.14 16.57
N GLU A 116 -50.95 6.86 17.80
CA GLU A 116 -50.08 6.16 18.76
C GLU A 116 -50.21 4.64 18.58
N LEU A 117 -49.08 3.93 18.54
CA LEU A 117 -49.08 2.46 18.50
C LEU A 117 -49.83 1.88 19.70
N GLY A 118 -50.84 1.06 19.43
CA GLY A 118 -51.63 0.37 20.46
C GLY A 118 -52.83 1.18 21.00
N LYS A 119 -53.06 2.42 20.53
CA LYS A 119 -54.26 3.19 20.86
C LYS A 119 -55.14 3.38 19.63
N SER A 120 -56.45 3.40 19.84
CA SER A 120 -57.39 3.80 18.78
C SER A 120 -57.18 5.28 18.45
N LYS A 121 -57.41 5.66 17.19
CA LYS A 121 -57.27 7.04 16.75
C LYS A 121 -58.27 7.93 17.50
N PRO A 122 -57.83 8.98 18.20
CA PRO A 122 -58.74 9.93 18.83
C PRO A 122 -59.42 10.76 17.74
N TYR A 123 -60.75 10.80 17.78
CA TYR A 123 -61.55 11.59 16.83
C TYR A 123 -61.91 12.98 17.37
N GLY A 124 -61.35 13.39 18.52
CA GLY A 124 -61.65 14.68 19.13
C GLY A 124 -63.02 14.75 19.79
N PHE A 125 -63.56 13.63 20.29
CA PHE A 125 -64.76 13.64 21.12
C PHE A 125 -64.38 14.00 22.57
N ASP A 126 -65.12 14.94 23.16
CA ASP A 126 -64.95 15.39 24.53
C ASP A 126 -65.24 14.27 25.56
N ASN A 127 -64.78 14.52 26.79
CA ASN A 127 -64.79 13.57 27.89
C ASN A 127 -66.18 12.92 28.06
N PRO A 128 -66.28 11.57 28.02
CA PRO A 128 -67.56 10.86 28.09
C PRO A 128 -68.24 10.94 29.46
N GLU A 129 -67.69 11.68 30.43
CA GLU A 129 -68.39 12.00 31.69
C GLU A 129 -69.65 12.85 31.47
N GLU A 130 -69.78 13.54 30.33
CA GLU A 130 -71.03 14.18 29.90
C GLU A 130 -71.98 13.25 29.13
N TRP A 131 -71.56 12.03 28.81
CA TRP A 131 -72.40 11.06 28.13
C TRP A 131 -73.32 10.39 29.13
N ASP A 132 -74.52 10.93 29.34
CA ASP A 132 -75.52 10.31 30.20
C ASP A 132 -75.82 8.89 29.69
N PRO A 133 -75.44 7.82 30.42
CA PRO A 133 -75.67 6.44 29.98
C PRO A 133 -77.17 6.13 29.85
N LYS A 134 -78.06 7.01 30.34
CA LYS A 134 -79.51 6.90 30.19
C LYS A 134 -80.06 7.46 28.88
N ALA A 135 -79.29 8.27 28.13
CA ALA A 135 -79.76 8.90 26.89
C ALA A 135 -79.92 7.92 25.71
N VAL A 136 -79.31 6.74 25.78
CA VAL A 136 -79.47 5.66 24.77
C VAL A 136 -80.31 4.51 25.33
N SER A 137 -81.35 4.82 26.10
CA SER A 137 -82.44 3.86 26.27
C SER A 137 -83.24 3.84 24.97
N ARG A 138 -83.00 2.84 24.11
CA ARG A 138 -83.95 2.46 23.04
C ARG A 138 -85.26 1.99 23.67
N LYS A 139 -86.06 2.91 24.18
CA LYS A 139 -87.51 2.73 24.19
C LYS A 139 -87.98 3.08 22.79
N GLN A 140 -88.18 2.05 21.96
CA GLN A 140 -89.29 1.94 21.00
C GLN A 140 -89.09 0.71 20.12
N LYS A 141 -89.37 -0.47 20.68
CA LYS A 141 -90.15 -1.52 20.03
C LYS A 141 -90.63 -2.46 21.14
N THR A 142 -91.93 -2.73 21.11
CA THR A 142 -92.64 -3.67 21.98
C THR A 142 -91.94 -5.04 22.01
N PRO A 143 -92.10 -5.84 23.08
CA PRO A 143 -91.50 -7.17 23.15
C PRO A 143 -92.00 -8.04 21.99
N GLU A 144 -91.13 -8.32 21.03
CA GLU A 144 -91.37 -9.36 20.03
C GLU A 144 -91.18 -10.74 20.71
N PRO A 145 -92.01 -11.74 20.38
CA PRO A 145 -91.94 -13.07 20.99
C PRO A 145 -90.59 -13.74 20.69
N SER A 146 -90.09 -14.52 21.65
CA SER A 146 -88.80 -15.21 21.54
C SER A 146 -88.80 -16.23 20.40
N VAL A 147 -87.62 -16.49 19.85
CA VAL A 147 -87.39 -17.46 18.76
C VAL A 147 -87.94 -18.85 19.11
N ASP A 148 -87.96 -19.22 20.40
CA ASP A 148 -88.57 -20.47 20.88
C ASP A 148 -90.11 -20.50 20.73
N GLN A 149 -90.80 -19.37 20.84
CA GLN A 149 -92.24 -19.25 20.57
C GLN A 149 -92.57 -19.22 19.07
N LEU A 150 -91.62 -18.83 18.23
CA LEU A 150 -91.72 -18.88 16.77
C LEU A 150 -91.37 -20.26 16.19
N LEU A 151 -90.50 -21.04 16.87
CA LEU A 151 -90.02 -22.35 16.41
C LEU A 151 -90.86 -23.55 16.89
N SER A 152 -91.69 -23.41 17.93
CA SER A 152 -92.55 -24.51 18.43
C SER A 152 -93.97 -24.52 17.83
N SER A 153 -94.22 -23.67 16.83
CA SER A 153 -95.53 -23.51 16.20
C SER A 153 -95.45 -23.98 14.74
N TRP A 154 -95.98 -25.19 14.55
CA TRP A 154 -96.40 -25.83 13.30
C TRP A 154 -95.33 -26.54 12.47
N THR A 155 -95.66 -27.81 12.19
CA THR A 155 -95.03 -28.76 11.26
C THR A 155 -93.76 -29.48 11.74
N VAL A 156 -94.04 -30.61 12.39
CA VAL A 156 -93.29 -31.86 12.31
C VAL A 156 -92.96 -32.17 10.84
N ASP A 157 -91.69 -32.35 10.52
CA ASP A 157 -91.29 -33.10 9.34
C ASP A 157 -90.23 -34.15 9.74
N PRO A 158 -90.55 -35.45 9.68
CA PRO A 158 -89.74 -36.52 10.25
C PRO A 158 -88.79 -37.07 9.18
N ASN A 159 -87.84 -36.29 8.65
CA ASN A 159 -86.81 -36.83 7.75
C ASN A 159 -85.66 -35.84 7.53
N ARG A 160 -84.63 -35.89 8.38
CA ARG A 160 -83.24 -35.79 7.90
C ARG A 160 -82.23 -36.28 8.93
N ALA A 161 -81.84 -37.54 8.75
CA ALA A 161 -80.63 -38.13 9.28
C ALA A 161 -79.45 -37.88 8.33
N GLY A 162 -78.25 -37.85 8.91
CA GLY A 162 -76.95 -38.00 8.24
C GLY A 162 -76.36 -36.71 7.65
N GLU A 163 -75.05 -36.50 7.57
CA GLU A 163 -73.85 -37.20 8.05
C GLU A 163 -72.65 -36.33 7.60
N ASP A 164 -71.51 -36.51 8.26
CA ASP A 164 -70.14 -36.51 7.72
C ASP A 164 -69.26 -35.25 7.42
N VAL A 165 -68.20 -35.16 8.27
CA VAL A 165 -66.77 -35.49 8.03
C VAL A 165 -65.95 -34.74 6.95
N THR A 166 -64.77 -34.25 7.40
CA THR A 166 -63.40 -34.22 6.79
C THR A 166 -62.71 -32.85 7.01
N LEU A 167 -61.38 -32.67 7.07
CA LEU A 167 -60.17 -33.41 7.48
C LEU A 167 -59.01 -32.40 7.26
N ASP A 168 -57.90 -32.60 7.95
CA ASP A 168 -56.73 -31.71 8.04
C ASP A 168 -55.90 -31.53 6.75
N ALA A 169 -55.03 -30.50 6.71
CA ALA A 169 -53.55 -30.67 6.73
C ALA A 169 -52.73 -29.62 5.92
N THR A 170 -51.63 -29.19 6.55
CA THR A 170 -50.30 -28.84 5.98
C THR A 170 -50.09 -27.54 5.19
N GLY A 171 -49.62 -26.49 5.89
CA GLY A 171 -48.92 -25.33 5.32
C GLY A 171 -47.45 -25.28 5.76
N SER A 172 -46.56 -25.87 4.95
CA SER A 172 -45.10 -25.73 5.03
C SER A 172 -44.63 -24.71 4.00
N SER A 173 -43.90 -23.67 4.40
CA SER A 173 -43.09 -22.80 3.51
C SER A 173 -42.08 -21.96 4.31
N ARG A 174 -41.11 -22.62 4.96
CA ARG A 174 -39.82 -22.01 5.32
C ARG A 174 -38.78 -22.54 4.32
N ALA A 175 -37.87 -21.67 3.90
CA ALA A 175 -36.69 -21.93 3.07
C ALA A 175 -36.91 -22.02 1.54
N ARG A 176 -36.93 -20.86 0.88
CA ARG A 176 -36.38 -20.67 -0.47
C ARG A 176 -35.92 -19.22 -0.66
N MET A 177 -34.68 -18.93 -0.26
CA MET A 177 -33.94 -17.76 -0.74
C MET A 177 -32.48 -18.14 -0.91
N LEU A 178 -32.19 -18.81 -2.03
CA LEU A 178 -30.87 -18.93 -2.66
C LEU A 178 -31.13 -19.37 -4.11
N GLN A 179 -31.56 -18.45 -4.96
CA GLN A 179 -31.45 -18.62 -6.41
C GLN A 179 -31.00 -17.30 -7.05
N ASN A 180 -29.74 -17.32 -7.43
CA ASN A 180 -29.16 -16.50 -8.50
C ASN A 180 -30.05 -16.59 -9.75
N ARG A 181 -30.39 -15.44 -10.33
CA ARG A 181 -30.43 -15.16 -11.79
C ARG A 181 -31.14 -13.83 -12.05
N LYS A 182 -30.37 -12.85 -12.50
CA LYS A 182 -30.57 -12.09 -13.76
C LYS A 182 -29.68 -10.83 -13.73
N ALA A 183 -28.55 -10.93 -14.41
CA ALA A 183 -27.83 -9.80 -14.97
C ALA A 183 -27.07 -10.35 -16.19
N GLU A 184 -27.80 -10.58 -17.27
CA GLU A 184 -27.23 -10.65 -18.61
C GLU A 184 -26.89 -9.20 -19.00
N ASP A 185 -25.63 -8.81 -18.77
CA ASP A 185 -24.91 -7.76 -19.51
C ASP A 185 -23.52 -7.54 -18.88
N ASN A 186 -22.60 -8.50 -19.07
CA ASN A 186 -21.16 -8.24 -19.05
C ASN A 186 -20.35 -9.47 -19.50
N ARG A 187 -20.49 -9.87 -20.76
CA ARG A 187 -19.60 -10.85 -21.38
C ARG A 187 -18.32 -10.16 -21.86
N GLN A 188 -17.40 -9.83 -20.95
CA GLN A 188 -16.01 -9.57 -21.35
C GLN A 188 -14.93 -9.79 -20.28
N ILE A 189 -15.26 -10.33 -19.09
CA ILE A 189 -14.25 -10.62 -18.07
C ILE A 189 -14.46 -12.05 -17.53
N SER A 190 -14.20 -13.02 -18.39
CA SER A 190 -14.23 -14.44 -18.06
C SER A 190 -12.89 -14.87 -17.43
N SER A 191 -12.66 -14.52 -16.16
CA SER A 191 -11.82 -15.24 -15.17
C SER A 191 -11.35 -14.34 -14.01
N LYS A 192 -12.22 -13.52 -13.40
CA LYS A 192 -11.85 -12.85 -12.15
C LYS A 192 -12.11 -13.79 -10.98
N PHE A 193 -11.02 -14.27 -10.38
CA PHE A 193 -11.01 -15.04 -9.14
C PHE A 193 -11.67 -14.21 -8.02
N SER A 194 -12.79 -14.70 -7.50
CA SER A 194 -13.55 -14.11 -6.39
C SER A 194 -12.90 -14.48 -5.05
N GLY A 195 -11.66 -14.08 -4.86
CA GLY A 195 -10.94 -14.21 -3.60
C GLY A 195 -9.95 -13.07 -3.48
N GLN A 196 -9.82 -12.49 -2.28
CA GLN A 196 -8.70 -11.61 -1.96
C GLN A 196 -7.40 -12.41 -2.17
N GLY A 197 -6.78 -12.27 -3.33
CA GLY A 197 -5.44 -12.78 -3.58
C GLY A 197 -4.47 -12.02 -2.69
N GLY A 198 -3.67 -12.73 -1.89
CA GLY A 198 -2.68 -12.13 -0.99
C GLY A 198 -1.59 -11.32 -1.69
N MET A 199 -1.51 -11.35 -3.03
CA MET A 199 -0.80 -10.37 -3.84
C MET A 199 -1.80 -9.34 -4.37
N GLY A 200 -1.87 -8.20 -3.71
CA GLY A 200 -2.64 -7.05 -4.15
C GLY A 200 -2.06 -6.46 -5.44
N VAL A 201 -2.29 -7.10 -6.58
CA VAL A 201 -2.16 -6.45 -7.90
C VAL A 201 -3.37 -5.52 -8.03
N THR A 202 -3.32 -4.41 -7.30
CA THR A 202 -4.29 -3.35 -7.42
C THR A 202 -3.71 -2.30 -8.36
N TYR A 203 -4.45 -1.98 -9.40
CA TYR A 203 -4.25 -0.77 -10.20
C TYR A 203 -4.71 0.42 -9.33
N THR A 204 -4.03 0.65 -8.22
CA THR A 204 -4.23 1.87 -7.44
C THR A 204 -3.30 2.91 -8.05
N GLU A 205 -3.88 3.98 -8.58
CA GLU A 205 -3.14 5.15 -9.03
C GLU A 205 -2.14 5.54 -7.94
N ASP A 206 -0.87 5.72 -8.32
CA ASP A 206 0.25 6.00 -7.41
C ASP A 206 -0.16 7.03 -6.35
N ALA A 207 -0.55 6.56 -5.17
CA ALA A 207 -1.02 7.43 -4.10
C ALA A 207 0.12 8.40 -3.78
N HIS A 208 -0.10 9.68 -4.04
CA HIS A 208 0.88 10.75 -3.84
C HIS A 208 1.11 10.97 -2.34
N GLY A 209 1.89 10.06 -1.74
CA GLY A 209 2.17 10.02 -0.31
C GLY A 209 2.10 8.59 0.24
N ARG A 210 3.24 7.91 0.31
CA ARG A 210 3.35 6.68 1.12
C ARG A 210 3.10 7.05 2.58
N THR A 211 2.13 6.40 3.21
CA THR A 211 1.89 6.54 4.65
C THR A 211 3.01 5.88 5.44
N VAL A 212 3.35 6.42 6.60
CA VAL A 212 4.41 5.87 7.49
C VAL A 212 4.08 4.43 7.93
N ILE A 213 2.80 4.09 7.96
CA ILE A 213 2.31 2.74 8.24
C ILE A 213 1.57 2.31 6.99
N GLN A 214 2.20 1.45 6.20
CA GLN A 214 1.61 0.81 5.04
C GLN A 214 1.85 -0.70 5.20
N THR A 215 0.77 -1.44 5.44
CA THR A 215 0.81 -2.89 5.72
C THR A 215 0.68 -3.73 4.45
N ASP A 216 0.23 -3.11 3.36
CA ASP A 216 -0.09 -3.81 2.14
C ASP A 216 1.06 -3.64 1.15
N VAL A 217 1.63 -4.76 0.71
CA VAL A 217 2.64 -4.84 -0.36
C VAL A 217 1.97 -4.40 -1.65
N MET A 218 2.22 -3.16 -2.07
CA MET A 218 1.62 -2.58 -3.27
C MET A 218 2.60 -2.68 -4.44
N GLY A 219 2.25 -3.50 -5.43
CA GLY A 219 2.91 -3.55 -6.74
C GLY A 219 4.24 -4.29 -6.79
N ASP A 220 5.14 -3.83 -7.66
CA ASP A 220 6.48 -4.39 -7.93
C ASP A 220 7.49 -3.96 -6.86
N GLU A 221 7.26 -4.38 -5.61
CA GLU A 221 8.26 -4.21 -4.56
C GLU A 221 9.48 -5.12 -4.79
N ALA A 222 10.64 -4.68 -4.32
CA ALA A 222 11.88 -5.43 -4.46
C ALA A 222 11.74 -6.80 -3.82
N THR A 223 12.06 -7.84 -4.58
CA THR A 223 12.04 -9.22 -4.06
C THR A 223 13.11 -9.39 -2.96
N ALA A 224 12.88 -10.32 -2.02
CA ALA A 224 13.81 -10.55 -0.91
C ALA A 224 15.29 -10.71 -1.33
N PRO A 225 15.63 -11.43 -2.42
CA PRO A 225 17.02 -11.50 -2.90
C PRO A 225 17.59 -10.15 -3.36
N GLN A 226 16.77 -9.29 -3.98
CA GLN A 226 17.18 -7.94 -4.41
C GLN A 226 17.42 -7.01 -3.22
N LEU A 227 16.75 -7.25 -2.08
CA LEU A 227 16.99 -6.51 -0.84
C LEU A 227 18.28 -6.96 -0.15
N VAL A 228 18.60 -8.26 -0.20
CA VAL A 228 19.84 -8.81 0.36
C VAL A 228 21.05 -8.38 -0.46
N ASN A 229 20.91 -8.35 -1.79
CA ASN A 229 21.95 -7.96 -2.74
C ASN A 229 21.49 -6.78 -3.60
N PRO A 230 21.45 -5.56 -3.04
CA PRO A 230 21.03 -4.39 -3.80
C PRO A 230 22.01 -4.08 -4.92
N SER A 231 21.48 -3.63 -6.07
CA SER A 231 22.34 -3.17 -7.16
C SER A 231 23.11 -1.92 -6.74
N HIS A 232 24.28 -1.69 -7.34
CA HIS A 232 25.11 -0.52 -7.05
C HIS A 232 24.36 0.82 -7.25
N TYR A 233 23.28 0.84 -8.03
CA TYR A 233 22.48 2.05 -8.24
C TYR A 233 21.58 2.40 -7.05
N VAL A 234 21.25 1.41 -6.21
CA VAL A 234 20.46 1.64 -5.00
C VAL A 234 21.25 2.48 -3.98
N SER A 235 22.58 2.29 -3.88
CA SER A 235 23.42 3.13 -3.02
C SER A 235 23.53 4.58 -3.50
N LEU A 236 23.29 4.82 -4.80
CA LEU A 236 23.19 6.16 -5.40
C LEU A 236 21.79 6.77 -5.23
N GLY A 237 20.88 6.11 -4.50
CA GLY A 237 19.51 6.58 -4.27
C GLY A 237 18.55 6.32 -5.44
N VAL A 238 18.94 5.53 -6.44
CA VAL A 238 18.05 5.16 -7.55
C VAL A 238 17.14 4.02 -7.11
N GLN A 239 15.84 4.24 -7.17
CA GLN A 239 14.85 3.22 -6.79
C GLN A 239 14.79 2.10 -7.84
N SER A 240 14.70 0.84 -7.41
CA SER A 240 14.62 -0.35 -8.29
C SER A 240 13.46 -0.27 -9.29
N LYS A 241 12.37 0.40 -8.92
CA LYS A 241 11.22 0.64 -9.81
C LYS A 241 11.59 1.39 -11.10
N TYR A 242 12.65 2.21 -11.09
CA TYR A 242 13.09 2.93 -12.30
C TYR A 242 13.81 2.03 -13.31
N PHE A 243 14.30 0.86 -12.88
CA PHE A 243 14.94 -0.13 -13.74
C PHE A 243 13.92 -1.12 -14.31
N ALA A 244 12.93 -1.50 -13.50
CA ALA A 244 11.83 -2.38 -13.88
C ALA A 244 10.69 -1.66 -14.62
N GLY A 245 10.45 -0.39 -14.30
CA GLY A 245 9.46 0.47 -14.95
C GLY A 245 9.85 0.69 -16.41
N GLY A 246 9.14 0.01 -17.30
CA GLY A 246 9.43 0.06 -18.73
C GLY A 246 9.44 1.49 -19.25
N ARG A 247 10.41 1.79 -20.11
CA ARG A 247 10.54 3.08 -20.79
C ARG A 247 10.22 2.95 -22.27
N ASP A 248 9.79 4.06 -22.84
CA ASP A 248 9.61 4.24 -24.27
C ASP A 248 10.96 4.34 -25.00
N LEU A 249 10.90 4.23 -26.32
CA LEU A 249 12.08 4.28 -27.19
C LEU A 249 12.84 5.61 -27.06
N GLU A 250 12.10 6.73 -27.04
CA GLU A 250 12.69 8.07 -26.93
C GLU A 250 13.40 8.25 -25.59
N GLY A 251 12.81 7.78 -24.50
CA GLY A 251 13.41 7.80 -23.17
C GLY A 251 14.70 6.98 -23.09
N ILE A 252 14.78 5.85 -23.80
CA ILE A 252 16.00 5.02 -23.86
C ILE A 252 17.06 5.69 -24.75
N ARG A 253 16.70 6.23 -25.92
CA ARG A 253 17.64 6.98 -26.77
C ARG A 253 18.26 8.15 -26.01
N ALA A 254 17.43 8.97 -25.36
CA ALA A 254 17.90 10.10 -24.55
C ALA A 254 18.84 9.66 -23.42
N LEU A 255 18.54 8.52 -22.77
CA LEU A 255 19.39 7.97 -21.72
C LEU A 255 20.74 7.49 -22.28
N CYS A 256 20.75 6.78 -23.41
CA CYS A 256 21.97 6.30 -24.05
C CYS A 256 22.90 7.43 -24.48
N HIS A 257 22.32 8.50 -25.07
CA HIS A 257 23.06 9.70 -25.45
C HIS A 257 23.61 10.45 -24.23
N LYS A 258 22.80 10.59 -23.17
CA LYS A 258 23.22 11.28 -21.94
C LYS A 258 24.34 10.54 -21.19
N CYS A 259 24.31 9.22 -21.20
CA CYS A 259 25.36 8.39 -20.58
C CYS A 259 26.61 8.24 -21.45
N GLY A 260 26.54 8.61 -22.75
CA GLY A 260 27.68 8.54 -23.65
C GLY A 260 28.12 7.11 -24.00
N PHE A 261 27.19 6.16 -24.13
CA PHE A 261 27.51 4.76 -24.46
C PHE A 261 28.07 4.55 -25.88
N GLY A 262 28.08 5.57 -26.74
CA GLY A 262 28.65 5.49 -28.09
C GLY A 262 27.85 4.64 -29.08
N MET A 263 26.63 4.23 -28.72
CA MET A 263 25.73 3.50 -29.61
C MET A 263 25.07 4.43 -30.64
N SER A 264 24.91 3.95 -31.88
CA SER A 264 24.13 4.69 -32.89
C SER A 264 22.62 4.46 -32.67
N ASP A 265 21.80 5.41 -33.12
CA ASP A 265 20.33 5.32 -32.99
C ASP A 265 19.78 4.03 -33.63
N GLY A 266 20.38 3.56 -34.74
CA GLY A 266 19.99 2.30 -35.37
C GLY A 266 20.26 1.07 -34.50
N GLN A 267 21.37 1.05 -33.75
CA GLN A 267 21.67 -0.03 -32.80
C GLN A 267 20.71 -0.01 -31.60
N ILE A 268 20.36 1.20 -31.13
CA ILE A 268 19.41 1.38 -30.03
C ILE A 268 18.04 0.84 -30.44
N ASP A 269 17.55 1.20 -31.63
CA ASP A 269 16.27 0.73 -32.15
C ASP A 269 16.23 -0.79 -32.32
N GLU A 270 17.34 -1.38 -32.79
CA GLU A 270 17.44 -2.82 -32.97
C GLU A 270 17.38 -3.58 -31.64
N VAL A 271 18.09 -3.11 -30.60
CA VAL A 271 18.04 -3.71 -29.26
C VAL A 271 16.67 -3.50 -28.61
N PHE A 272 16.07 -2.32 -28.80
CA PHE A 272 14.76 -2.00 -28.25
C PHE A 272 13.67 -2.88 -28.86
N ASN A 273 13.59 -2.96 -30.19
CA ASN A 273 12.58 -3.75 -30.88
C ASN A 273 12.69 -5.25 -30.57
N ALA A 274 13.88 -5.74 -30.24
CA ALA A 274 14.08 -7.13 -29.83
C ALA A 274 13.56 -7.45 -28.41
N ASN A 275 13.50 -6.46 -27.51
CA ASN A 275 13.20 -6.69 -26.09
C ASN A 275 11.96 -5.96 -25.57
N ALA A 276 11.41 -5.01 -26.33
CA ALA A 276 10.24 -4.26 -25.93
C ALA A 276 9.01 -5.16 -25.83
N LYS A 277 8.30 -5.07 -24.71
CA LYS A 277 6.98 -5.68 -24.52
C LYS A 277 5.97 -4.55 -24.44
N ASN A 278 5.00 -4.55 -25.35
CA ASN A 278 3.98 -3.50 -25.46
C ASN A 278 4.55 -2.09 -25.67
N GLY A 279 5.66 -1.97 -26.42
CA GLY A 279 6.30 -0.67 -26.68
C GLY A 279 7.05 -0.08 -25.48
N LEU A 280 7.24 -0.85 -24.41
CA LEU A 280 8.03 -0.48 -23.24
C LEU A 280 9.16 -1.48 -23.03
N CYS A 281 10.34 -0.99 -22.67
CA CYS A 281 11.50 -1.83 -22.37
C CYS A 281 12.11 -1.43 -21.02
N GLY A 282 12.39 -2.43 -20.17
CA GLY A 282 13.10 -2.21 -18.91
C GLY A 282 14.58 -1.90 -19.17
N ILE A 283 15.16 -0.98 -18.40
CA ILE A 283 16.54 -0.51 -18.62
C ILE A 283 17.55 -1.67 -18.47
N GLU A 284 17.34 -2.56 -17.50
CA GLU A 284 18.20 -3.74 -17.32
C GLU A 284 18.11 -4.73 -18.46
N GLN A 285 16.90 -4.97 -18.98
CA GLN A 285 16.68 -5.86 -20.12
C GLN A 285 17.37 -5.31 -21.37
N PHE A 286 17.22 -4.00 -21.61
CA PHE A 286 17.92 -3.31 -22.69
C PHE A 286 19.44 -3.43 -22.54
N LYS A 287 19.98 -3.13 -21.35
CA LYS A 287 21.43 -3.21 -21.08
C LYS A 287 21.97 -4.63 -21.32
N ASN A 288 21.30 -5.64 -20.79
CA ASN A 288 21.73 -7.04 -20.94
C ASN A 288 21.72 -7.47 -22.40
N ALA A 289 20.71 -7.04 -23.17
CA ALA A 289 20.64 -7.34 -24.59
C ALA A 289 21.68 -6.56 -25.42
N ALA A 290 21.95 -5.31 -25.10
CA ALA A 290 23.01 -4.52 -25.74
C ALA A 290 24.40 -5.12 -25.48
N THR A 291 24.64 -5.60 -24.25
CA THR A 291 25.87 -6.31 -23.87
C THR A 291 25.99 -7.64 -24.62
N ALA A 292 24.90 -8.41 -24.71
CA ALA A 292 24.88 -9.68 -25.45
C ALA A 292 25.14 -9.51 -26.96
N LYS A 293 24.78 -8.35 -27.53
CA LYS A 293 25.10 -7.98 -28.92
C LYS A 293 26.47 -7.31 -29.10
N GLY A 294 27.18 -7.02 -28.00
CA GLY A 294 28.52 -6.42 -28.04
C GLY A 294 28.54 -4.93 -28.41
N TYR A 295 27.44 -4.21 -28.17
CA TYR A 295 27.40 -2.75 -28.39
C TYR A 295 27.92 -1.94 -27.19
N ILE A 296 27.96 -2.57 -26.01
CA ILE A 296 28.48 -2.06 -24.74
C ILE A 296 29.37 -3.15 -24.15
#